data_AF-A0A3A5ANB2-F1
#
_entry.id   AF-A0A3A5ANB2-F1
#
_cell.length_a   1.000
_cell.length_b   1.000
_cell.length_c   1.000
_cell.angle_alpha   90.00
_cell.angle_beta   90.00
_cell.angle_gamma   90.00
#
_symmetry.space_group_name_H-M   'P 1'
#
loop_
_entity.id
_entity.type
_entity.pdbx_description
1 polymer ?
#
loop_
_entity_poly.entity_id
_entity_poly.type
_entity_poly.pdbx_seq_one_letter_code
_entity_poly.pdbx_strand_id
1 'polypeptide(L)'
;MAENYKNEFGVFAERPKVEKKYYNAKNIFTGLAIFLILLILPLAPNLGKTIPPPQRSLDTPVIQKLAEKDRKCLMPTDWMRANHMQMLVDWRDNVVRSGEKGAPNGRYFESPDGRKFLASLTNSCMDCHSNKDKFCDQCHNYVAVAPNCWGCHLTEGKTLAEAK
;
A
#
# COMPACT_ATOMS: atom_id res chain seq x y z
N MET A 1 38.75 7.76 -10.22
CA MET A 1 38.54 9.22 -10.36
C MET A 1 39.80 9.81 -10.95
N ALA A 2 39.65 10.50 -12.08
CA ALA A 2 40.68 10.72 -13.09
C ALA A 2 42.01 11.31 -12.59
N GLU A 3 43.08 10.89 -13.26
CA GLU A 3 44.49 11.12 -12.93
C GLU A 3 45.00 12.54 -13.22
N ASN A 4 44.18 13.39 -13.84
CA ASN A 4 44.59 14.72 -14.28
C ASN A 4 44.55 15.77 -13.16
N TYR A 5 45.53 15.70 -12.25
CA TYR A 5 45.92 16.82 -11.39
C TYR A 5 46.99 17.63 -12.13
N LYS A 6 46.64 18.84 -12.60
CA LYS A 6 47.62 19.81 -13.12
C LYS A 6 47.96 20.77 -11.99
N ASN A 7 49.15 20.63 -11.41
CA ASN A 7 49.73 21.71 -10.62
C ASN A 7 50.44 22.71 -11.53
N GLU A 8 50.80 23.84 -10.95
CA GLU A 8 51.55 24.96 -11.55
C GLU A 8 52.91 24.54 -12.14
N PHE A 9 53.37 23.32 -11.88
CA PHE A 9 54.64 22.74 -12.32
C PHE A 9 54.49 21.64 -13.39
N GLY A 10 53.28 21.43 -13.93
CA GLY A 10 53.03 20.51 -15.04
C GLY A 10 52.80 19.05 -14.65
N VAL A 11 52.66 18.18 -15.65
CA VAL A 11 52.20 16.77 -15.54
C VAL A 11 53.26 15.82 -14.93
N PHE A 12 54.45 16.34 -14.60
CA PHE A 12 55.64 15.55 -14.24
C PHE A 12 55.92 15.47 -12.74
N ALA A 13 55.17 16.19 -11.90
CA ALA A 13 55.35 16.16 -10.47
C ALA A 13 54.43 15.10 -9.83
N GLU A 14 55.01 14.17 -9.06
CA GLU A 14 54.23 13.25 -8.23
C GLU A 14 53.30 14.03 -7.28
N ARG A 15 52.07 13.54 -7.09
CA ARG A 15 51.12 14.17 -6.17
C ARG A 15 51.77 14.23 -4.79
N PRO A 16 51.79 15.40 -4.12
CA PRO A 16 52.32 15.49 -2.78
C PRO A 16 51.52 14.54 -1.88
N LYS A 17 52.21 13.58 -1.26
CA LYS A 17 51.63 12.74 -0.22
C LYS A 17 51.47 13.60 1.03
N VAL A 18 50.38 14.36 1.09
CA VAL A 18 50.03 15.12 2.28
C VAL A 18 49.58 14.12 3.34
N GLU A 19 50.26 14.10 4.47
CA GLU A 19 49.85 13.29 5.62
C GLU A 19 48.44 13.72 6.04
N LYS A 20 47.47 12.80 5.93
CA LYS A 20 46.08 13.08 6.31
C LYS A 20 45.99 13.15 7.83
N LYS A 21 46.17 14.34 8.38
CA LYS A 21 46.01 14.60 9.81
C LYS A 21 44.52 14.78 10.14
N TYR A 22 43.93 13.80 10.81
CA TYR A 22 42.55 13.89 11.30
C TYR A 22 42.52 14.70 12.61
N TYR A 23 42.03 15.93 12.54
CA TYR A 23 41.89 16.79 13.70
C TYR A 23 40.67 16.36 14.53
N ASN A 24 40.82 16.34 15.87
CA ASN A 24 39.75 15.99 16.82
C ASN A 24 39.07 14.64 16.54
N ALA A 25 39.80 13.69 15.94
CA ALA A 25 39.30 12.38 15.53
C ALA A 25 38.50 11.70 16.65
N LYS A 26 38.99 11.75 17.91
CA LYS A 26 38.30 11.21 19.08
C LYS A 26 36.87 11.76 19.23
N ASN A 27 36.69 13.08 19.15
CA ASN A 27 35.38 13.72 19.32
C ASN A 27 34.45 13.38 18.15
N ILE A 28 34.99 13.30 16.93
CA ILE A 28 34.23 12.92 15.74
C ILE A 28 33.73 11.48 15.85
N PHE A 29 34.60 10.54 16.22
CA PHE A 29 34.22 9.14 16.38
C PHE A 29 33.25 8.93 17.55
N THR A 30 33.44 9.64 18.67
CA THR A 30 32.48 9.62 19.78
C THR A 30 31.11 10.14 19.36
N GLY A 31 31.04 11.28 18.67
CA GLY A 31 29.79 11.83 18.17
C GLY A 31 29.10 10.93 17.14
N LEU A 32 29.88 10.34 16.23
CA LEU A 32 29.38 9.40 15.23
C LEU A 32 28.81 8.13 15.88
N ALA A 33 29.50 7.59 16.90
CA ALA A 33 29.03 6.42 17.63
C ALA A 33 27.70 6.72 18.35
N ILE A 34 27.59 7.87 19.02
CA ILE A 34 26.35 8.29 19.68
C ILE A 34 25.21 8.44 18.66
N PHE A 35 25.47 9.10 17.53
CA PHE A 35 24.49 9.26 16.46
C PHE A 35 23.98 7.92 15.92
N LEU A 36 24.90 6.99 15.62
CA LEU A 36 24.54 5.66 15.13
C LEU A 36 23.76 4.87 16.17
N ILE A 37 24.14 4.94 17.45
CA ILE A 37 23.38 4.31 18.54
C ILE A 37 21.97 4.87 18.60
N LEU A 38 21.80 6.19 18.59
CA LEU A 38 20.47 6.82 18.62
C LEU A 38 19.61 6.44 17.41
N LEU A 39 20.21 6.24 16.24
CA LEU A 39 19.50 5.81 15.04
C LEU A 39 19.12 4.33 15.11
N ILE A 40 20.01 3.46 15.58
CA ILE A 40 19.80 2.00 15.64
C ILE A 40 18.87 1.61 16.81
N LEU A 41 18.94 2.32 17.93
CA LEU A 41 18.20 2.00 19.16
C LEU A 41 16.68 1.78 18.94
N PRO A 42 15.94 2.65 18.21
CA PRO A 42 14.51 2.41 17.95
C PRO A 42 14.24 1.25 16.97
N LEU A 43 15.22 0.85 16.14
CA LEU A 43 15.07 -0.28 15.21
C LEU A 43 15.46 -1.62 15.84
N ALA A 44 16.35 -1.62 16.84
CA ALA A 44 16.82 -2.82 17.53
C ALA A 44 15.71 -3.78 18.01
N PRO A 45 14.60 -3.32 18.64
CA PRO A 45 13.54 -4.23 19.09
C PRO A 45 12.74 -4.87 17.93
N ASN A 46 12.87 -4.37 16.70
CA ASN A 46 12.17 -4.89 15.52
C ASN A 46 13.07 -5.72 14.60
N LEU A 47 14.38 -5.81 14.88
CA LEU A 47 15.32 -6.54 14.05
C LEU A 47 15.03 -8.05 14.09
N GLY A 48 14.81 -8.66 12.91
CA GLY A 48 14.51 -10.08 12.77
C GLY A 48 13.06 -10.49 13.08
N LYS A 49 12.18 -9.55 13.47
CA LYS A 49 10.75 -9.84 13.63
C LYS A 49 10.06 -9.86 12.26
N THR A 50 9.37 -10.95 11.96
CA THR A 50 8.47 -11.03 10.81
C THR A 50 7.05 -10.68 11.26
N ILE A 51 6.38 -9.81 10.51
CA ILE A 51 4.97 -9.51 10.76
C ILE A 51 4.17 -10.61 10.04
N PRO A 52 3.34 -11.40 10.75
CA PRO A 52 2.52 -12.41 10.10
C PRO A 52 1.55 -11.73 9.12
N PRO A 53 1.21 -12.40 7.99
CA PRO A 53 0.26 -11.84 7.05
C PRO A 53 -1.09 -11.58 7.75
N PRO A 54 -1.82 -10.53 7.33
CA PRO A 54 -3.06 -10.15 7.99
C PRO A 54 -4.11 -11.26 7.89
N GLN A 55 -4.66 -11.64 9.03
CA GLN A 55 -5.79 -12.59 9.11
C GLN A 55 -7.08 -11.85 8.85
N ARG A 56 -7.78 -12.23 7.78
CA ARG A 56 -9.06 -11.65 7.37
C ARG A 56 -10.17 -12.63 7.70
N SER A 57 -11.26 -12.17 8.30
CA SER A 57 -12.44 -13.00 8.54
C SER A 57 -13.45 -12.84 7.40
N LEU A 58 -13.87 -13.98 6.85
CA LEU A 58 -15.00 -14.09 5.91
C LEU A 58 -16.30 -14.45 6.62
N ASP A 59 -16.28 -14.52 7.96
CA ASP A 59 -17.39 -14.95 8.79
C ASP A 59 -18.34 -13.78 9.02
N THR A 60 -19.01 -13.37 7.95
CA THR A 60 -20.07 -12.38 8.03
C THR A 60 -21.43 -13.05 8.06
N PRO A 61 -22.42 -12.48 8.78
CA PRO A 61 -23.80 -12.97 8.71
C PRO A 61 -24.35 -12.99 7.28
N VAL A 62 -23.83 -12.15 6.39
CA VAL A 62 -24.28 -12.07 4.99
C VAL A 62 -23.73 -13.24 4.19
N ILE A 63 -22.43 -13.54 4.30
CA ILE A 63 -21.82 -14.70 3.63
C ILE A 63 -22.40 -16.01 4.14
N GLN A 64 -22.66 -16.11 5.45
CA GLN A 64 -23.24 -17.31 6.06
C GLN A 64 -24.65 -17.61 5.54
N LYS A 65 -25.44 -16.57 5.21
CA LYS A 65 -26.78 -16.70 4.63
C LYS A 65 -26.77 -17.11 3.14
N LEU A 66 -25.65 -16.92 2.44
CA LEU A 66 -25.51 -17.36 1.04
C LEU A 66 -25.39 -18.88 0.96
N ALA A 67 -26.03 -19.46 -0.05
CA ALA A 67 -25.82 -20.86 -0.40
C ALA A 67 -24.35 -21.09 -0.77
N GLU A 68 -23.81 -22.27 -0.45
CA GLU A 68 -22.38 -22.56 -0.65
C GLU A 68 -21.92 -22.35 -2.10
N LYS A 69 -22.77 -22.69 -3.07
CA LYS A 69 -22.52 -22.48 -4.51
C LYS A 69 -22.34 -21.01 -4.90
N ASP A 70 -22.91 -20.10 -4.11
CA ASP A 70 -22.94 -18.65 -4.38
C ASP A 70 -21.86 -17.90 -3.59
N ARG A 71 -21.08 -18.58 -2.73
CA ARG A 71 -19.93 -18.02 -1.98
C ARG A 71 -18.70 -17.85 -2.86
N LYS A 72 -18.87 -17.23 -4.03
CA LYS A 72 -17.81 -16.96 -5.00
C LYS A 72 -17.38 -15.50 -4.94
N CYS A 73 -16.09 -15.28 -4.69
CA CYS A 73 -15.48 -13.95 -4.72
C CYS A 73 -15.58 -13.32 -6.12
N LEU A 74 -15.53 -11.99 -6.18
CA LEU A 74 -15.54 -11.22 -7.43
C LEU A 74 -14.27 -11.48 -8.26
N MET A 75 -13.11 -11.59 -7.60
CA MET A 75 -11.83 -11.99 -8.19
C MET A 75 -11.09 -12.98 -7.30
N PRO A 76 -10.12 -13.75 -7.85
CA PRO A 76 -9.20 -14.55 -7.06
C PRO A 76 -8.41 -13.73 -6.04
N THR A 77 -8.07 -14.35 -4.90
CA THR A 77 -7.38 -13.66 -3.79
C THR A 77 -6.06 -13.03 -4.22
N ASP A 78 -5.27 -13.70 -5.05
CA ASP A 78 -3.96 -13.18 -5.47
C ASP A 78 -4.09 -12.00 -6.41
N TRP A 79 -5.11 -12.00 -7.28
CA TRP A 79 -5.42 -10.85 -8.10
C TRP A 79 -5.88 -9.66 -7.25
N MET A 80 -6.74 -9.90 -6.25
CA MET A 80 -7.18 -8.85 -5.33
C MET A 80 -6.01 -8.24 -4.57
N ARG A 81 -5.07 -9.05 -4.06
CA ARG A 81 -3.88 -8.50 -3.37
C ARG A 81 -3.05 -7.59 -4.26
N ALA A 82 -2.91 -7.91 -5.54
CA ALA A 82 -2.12 -7.14 -6.48
C ALA A 82 -2.85 -5.91 -7.05
N ASN A 83 -4.17 -6.00 -7.25
CA ASN A 83 -4.92 -5.03 -8.07
C ASN A 83 -6.10 -4.36 -7.35
N HIS A 84 -6.39 -4.73 -6.09
CA HIS A 84 -7.55 -4.22 -5.33
C HIS A 84 -7.68 -2.70 -5.39
N MET A 85 -6.60 -1.97 -5.07
CA MET A 85 -6.67 -0.51 -5.01
C MET A 85 -6.75 0.11 -6.41
N GLN A 86 -6.04 -0.45 -7.40
CA GLN A 86 -6.13 0.05 -8.77
C GLN A 86 -7.56 -0.08 -9.29
N MET A 87 -8.18 -1.26 -9.11
CA MET A 87 -9.56 -1.49 -9.50
C MET A 87 -10.53 -0.48 -8.86
N LEU A 88 -10.37 -0.19 -7.56
CA LEU A 88 -11.22 0.78 -6.87
C LEU A 88 -10.99 2.22 -7.35
N VAL A 89 -9.75 2.60 -7.67
CA VAL A 89 -9.44 3.91 -8.27
C VAL A 89 -10.08 4.03 -9.65
N ASP A 90 -9.97 2.99 -10.47
CA ASP A 90 -10.56 2.96 -11.81
C ASP A 90 -12.09 3.06 -11.72
N TRP A 91 -12.71 2.33 -10.79
CA TRP A 91 -14.14 2.42 -10.53
C TRP A 91 -14.54 3.84 -10.11
N ARG A 92 -13.82 4.43 -9.16
CA ARG A 92 -14.09 5.80 -8.70
C ARG A 92 -13.98 6.79 -9.85
N ASP A 93 -12.89 6.75 -10.60
CA ASP A 93 -12.63 7.71 -11.67
C ASP A 93 -13.64 7.55 -12.81
N ASN A 94 -14.00 6.32 -13.15
CA ASN A 94 -15.04 6.04 -14.13
C ASN A 94 -16.42 6.58 -13.70
N VAL A 95 -16.81 6.35 -12.45
CA VAL A 95 -18.14 6.71 -11.94
C VAL A 95 -18.26 8.20 -11.64
N VAL A 96 -17.23 8.80 -11.05
CA VAL A 96 -17.26 10.17 -10.51
C VAL A 96 -16.71 11.19 -11.51
N ARG A 97 -15.64 10.85 -12.25
CA ARG A 97 -14.93 11.82 -13.11
C ARG A 97 -15.33 11.74 -14.56
N SER A 98 -15.33 10.54 -15.15
CA SER A 98 -15.67 10.38 -16.56
C SER A 98 -17.18 10.25 -16.81
N GLY A 99 -17.97 9.97 -15.77
CA GLY A 99 -19.41 9.75 -15.89
C GLY A 99 -19.71 8.59 -16.83
N GLU A 100 -18.98 7.48 -16.66
CA GLU A 100 -19.07 6.25 -17.45
C GLU A 100 -18.58 6.36 -18.91
N LYS A 101 -18.12 7.53 -19.33
CA LYS A 101 -17.59 7.75 -20.68
C LYS A 101 -16.21 7.09 -20.78
N GLY A 102 -16.09 6.07 -21.63
CA GLY A 102 -14.82 5.38 -21.91
C GLY A 102 -14.66 4.01 -21.25
N ALA A 103 -15.58 3.58 -20.39
CA ALA A 103 -15.60 2.21 -19.89
C ALA A 103 -16.37 1.29 -20.85
N PRO A 104 -15.81 0.14 -21.28
CA PRO A 104 -16.50 -0.79 -22.18
C PRO A 104 -17.82 -1.33 -21.60
N ASN A 105 -17.97 -1.29 -20.27
CA ASN A 105 -19.11 -1.84 -19.53
C ASN A 105 -19.89 -0.77 -18.72
N GLY A 106 -19.71 0.52 -19.00
CA GLY A 106 -20.38 1.61 -18.27
C GLY A 106 -20.08 1.57 -16.77
N ARG A 107 -21.13 1.54 -15.92
CA ARG A 107 -21.06 1.41 -14.44
C ARG A 107 -20.80 0.00 -13.92
N TYR A 108 -20.66 -1.01 -14.78
CA TYR A 108 -20.55 -2.40 -14.37
C TYR A 108 -19.14 -2.95 -14.56
N PHE A 109 -18.71 -3.76 -13.60
CA PHE A 109 -17.53 -4.61 -13.70
C PHE A 109 -17.97 -6.04 -14.01
N GLU A 110 -17.29 -6.70 -14.94
CA GLU A 110 -17.54 -8.10 -15.27
C GLU A 110 -16.38 -8.95 -14.75
N SER A 111 -16.71 -9.93 -13.91
CA SER A 111 -15.73 -10.88 -13.38
C SER A 111 -15.40 -11.98 -14.42
N PRO A 112 -14.31 -12.72 -14.25
CA PRO A 112 -13.89 -13.78 -15.17
C PRO A 112 -14.93 -14.91 -15.37
N ASP A 113 -15.86 -15.05 -14.43
CA ASP A 113 -16.99 -16.00 -14.50
C ASP A 113 -18.27 -15.38 -15.10
N GLY A 114 -18.19 -14.18 -15.68
CA GLY A 114 -19.28 -13.52 -16.39
C GLY A 114 -20.31 -12.81 -15.51
N ARG A 115 -20.10 -12.78 -14.18
CA ARG A 115 -20.99 -12.03 -13.26
C ARG A 115 -20.73 -10.54 -13.38
N LYS A 116 -21.80 -9.75 -13.34
CA LYS A 116 -21.73 -8.29 -13.39
C LYS A 116 -21.94 -7.72 -12.00
N PHE A 117 -21.02 -6.86 -11.58
CA PHE A 117 -21.06 -6.15 -10.32
C PHE A 117 -21.18 -4.66 -10.59
N LEU A 118 -21.96 -3.95 -9.78
CA LEU A 118 -21.99 -2.51 -9.85
C LEU A 118 -20.63 -1.98 -9.39
N ALA A 119 -20.06 -0.99 -10.08
CA ALA A 119 -18.81 -0.34 -9.65
C ALA A 119 -19.06 0.53 -8.39
N SER A 120 -19.34 -0.12 -7.27
CA SER A 120 -19.76 0.47 -6.01
C SER A 120 -19.21 -0.32 -4.84
N LEU A 121 -18.43 0.34 -3.97
CA LEU A 121 -17.91 -0.28 -2.76
C LEU A 121 -19.04 -0.82 -1.87
N THR A 122 -20.04 0.02 -1.61
CA THR A 122 -21.16 -0.31 -0.71
C THR A 122 -22.07 -1.39 -1.28
N ASN A 123 -22.45 -1.31 -2.57
CA ASN A 123 -23.40 -2.25 -3.19
C ASN A 123 -22.73 -3.44 -3.89
N SER A 124 -21.48 -3.77 -3.54
CA SER A 124 -20.82 -4.95 -4.09
C SER A 124 -19.86 -5.58 -3.11
N CYS A 125 -18.91 -4.81 -2.57
CA CYS A 125 -17.95 -5.37 -1.62
C CYS A 125 -18.58 -5.54 -0.24
N MET A 126 -19.30 -4.53 0.25
CA MET A 126 -19.92 -4.55 1.58
C MET A 126 -21.14 -5.48 1.68
N ASP A 127 -21.73 -5.86 0.54
CA ASP A 127 -22.78 -6.89 0.46
C ASP A 127 -22.28 -8.29 0.87
N CYS A 128 -20.97 -8.50 0.96
CA CYS A 128 -20.39 -9.73 1.52
C CYS A 128 -19.47 -9.41 2.72
N HIS A 129 -18.66 -8.36 2.63
CA HIS A 129 -17.70 -7.94 3.65
C HIS A 129 -18.28 -6.90 4.60
N SER A 130 -19.39 -7.23 5.27
CA SER A 130 -20.04 -6.32 6.22
C SER A 130 -19.22 -6.05 7.50
N ASN A 131 -18.08 -6.73 7.68
CA ASN A 131 -17.17 -6.65 8.83
C ASN A 131 -15.87 -5.88 8.47
N LYS A 132 -15.97 -4.57 8.22
CA LYS A 132 -14.84 -3.72 7.81
C LYS A 132 -13.61 -3.88 8.71
N ASP A 133 -13.80 -3.89 10.03
CA ASP A 133 -12.78 -4.03 11.07
C ASP A 133 -12.03 -5.37 11.01
N LYS A 134 -12.73 -6.44 10.65
CA LYS A 134 -12.19 -7.81 10.58
C LYS A 134 -11.77 -8.26 9.18
N PHE A 135 -12.02 -7.46 8.15
CA PHE A 135 -11.66 -7.77 6.77
C PHE A 135 -10.80 -6.69 6.13
N CYS A 136 -11.37 -5.51 5.86
CA CYS A 136 -10.68 -4.42 5.16
C CYS A 136 -9.51 -3.88 6.00
N ASP A 137 -9.76 -3.57 7.26
CA ASP A 137 -8.79 -2.90 8.14
C ASP A 137 -7.58 -3.80 8.46
N GLN A 138 -7.73 -5.12 8.35
CA GLN A 138 -6.63 -6.05 8.54
C GLN A 138 -5.50 -5.80 7.54
N CYS A 139 -5.83 -5.56 6.26
CA CYS A 139 -4.83 -5.22 5.27
C CYS A 139 -4.36 -3.77 5.39
N HIS A 140 -5.28 -2.81 5.60
CA HIS A 140 -4.91 -1.39 5.65
C HIS A 140 -4.03 -1.03 6.84
N ASN A 141 -4.31 -1.61 8.01
CA ASN A 141 -3.45 -1.46 9.19
C ASN A 141 -2.11 -2.16 8.98
N TYR A 142 -2.10 -3.33 8.34
CA TYR A 142 -0.87 -4.07 8.05
C TYR A 142 0.09 -3.28 7.13
N VAL A 143 -0.43 -2.58 6.12
CA VAL A 143 0.39 -1.73 5.24
C VAL A 143 0.48 -0.26 5.69
N ALA A 144 -0.04 0.05 6.89
CA ALA A 144 -0.07 1.39 7.47
C ALA A 144 -0.65 2.48 6.56
N VAL A 145 -1.75 2.18 5.85
CA VAL A 145 -2.46 3.15 5.01
C VAL A 145 -3.84 3.46 5.59
N ALA A 146 -4.26 4.72 5.48
CA ALA A 146 -5.59 5.18 5.86
C ALA A 146 -6.36 5.63 4.60
N PRO A 147 -7.18 4.76 3.97
CA PRO A 147 -7.95 5.14 2.80
C PRO A 147 -8.96 6.25 3.13
N ASN A 148 -8.98 7.31 2.32
CA ASN A 148 -9.91 8.42 2.49
C ASN A 148 -11.31 8.14 1.91
N CYS A 149 -11.55 6.94 1.36
CA CYS A 149 -12.83 6.57 0.77
C CYS A 149 -13.99 6.75 1.76
N TRP A 150 -13.77 6.46 3.04
CA TRP A 150 -14.76 6.58 4.12
C TRP A 150 -15.07 8.03 4.52
N GLY A 151 -14.34 9.01 3.99
CA GLY A 151 -14.71 10.43 4.10
C GLY A 151 -15.96 10.78 3.30
N CYS A 152 -16.29 9.97 2.29
CA CYS A 152 -17.50 10.14 1.46
C CYS A 152 -18.41 8.90 1.47
N HIS A 153 -17.86 7.69 1.60
CA HIS A 153 -18.64 6.45 1.68
C HIS A 153 -19.09 6.19 3.11
N LEU A 154 -20.40 6.15 3.33
CA LEU A 154 -20.99 5.79 4.61
C LEU A 154 -20.94 4.27 4.79
N THR A 155 -20.53 3.80 5.96
CA THR A 155 -20.59 2.38 6.36
C THR A 155 -22.00 1.95 6.73
N GLU A 156 -22.87 2.91 7.01
CA GLU A 156 -24.26 2.73 7.40
C GLU A 156 -25.13 3.67 6.54
N GLY A 157 -26.12 3.11 5.84
CA GLY A 157 -27.00 3.86 4.95
C GLY A 157 -27.64 2.97 3.90
N LYS A 158 -28.79 3.40 3.37
CA LYS A 158 -29.57 2.66 2.38
C LYS A 158 -28.71 2.34 1.14
N THR A 159 -28.64 1.07 0.78
CA THR A 159 -28.11 0.61 -0.50
C THR A 159 -28.91 1.20 -1.66
N LEU A 160 -28.34 1.23 -2.87
CA LEU A 160 -29.08 1.68 -4.07
C LEU A 160 -30.32 0.81 -4.35
N ALA A 161 -30.32 -0.43 -3.88
CA ALA A 161 -31.49 -1.32 -3.93
C ALA A 161 -32.64 -0.82 -3.03
N GLU A 162 -32.34 -0.09 -1.95
CA GLU A 162 -33.31 0.44 -0.98
C GLU A 162 -33.70 1.91 -1.24
N ALA A 163 -33.01 2.57 -2.19
CA ALA A 163 -33.25 3.96 -2.57
C ALA A 163 -34.14 4.10 -3.83
N LYS A 164 -34.61 2.97 -4.39
CA LYS A 164 -35.61 2.89 -5.47
C LYS A 164 -36.97 2.53 -4.90
#